data_AF-A0A3S9QHP8-F1
#
_entry.id   AF-A0A3S9QHP8-F1
#
_cell.length_a   1.000
_cell.length_b   1.000
_cell.length_c   1.000
_cell.angle_alpha   90.00
_cell.angle_beta   90.00
_cell.angle_gamma   90.00
#
_symmetry.space_group_name_H-M   'P 1'
#
loop_
_entity.id
_entity.type
_entity.pdbx_description
1 polymer ?
#
loop_
_entity_poly.entity_id
_entity_poly.type
_entity_poly.pdbx_seq_one_letter_code
_entity_poly.pdbx_strand_id
1 'polypeptide(L)'
;MNKTDKPLILLQNIFNDTGFTFRIHNVKLAQLTIDFDLPQMFLAHYDQLADELKARIPLTPQLLKHMNTPMTADEAEKLLGLPHASIAKAWHIKLKGTAVIACDALSLAIHTHFTNTAKPAQVAYGDKQTLIYQEAARWQMTGNVNVLFKHTNYDLVSIDLEDNILTMHAQGGYIRLPNSHSLATTHAINTLKHTNLDAIGYLNDAIIETITAAQR
;
A
#
# COMPACT_ATOMS: atom_id res chain seq x y z
N MET A 1 -28.92 35.67 -18.53
CA MET A 1 -29.28 34.41 -17.86
C MET A 1 -28.05 33.94 -17.10
N ASN A 2 -28.07 34.05 -15.77
CA ASN A 2 -26.93 33.72 -14.92
C ASN A 2 -26.66 32.22 -14.98
N LYS A 3 -25.49 31.81 -15.49
CA LYS A 3 -24.89 30.55 -15.06
C LYS A 3 -24.56 30.76 -13.59
N THR A 4 -25.29 30.10 -12.70
CA THR A 4 -24.85 29.95 -11.32
C THR A 4 -23.58 29.10 -11.34
N ASP A 5 -22.43 29.75 -11.21
CA ASP A 5 -21.14 29.06 -11.03
C ASP A 5 -21.25 28.24 -9.75
N LYS A 6 -21.29 26.91 -9.90
CA LYS A 6 -21.32 26.01 -8.76
C LYS A 6 -19.97 26.05 -8.04
N PRO A 7 -19.94 25.92 -6.71
CA PRO A 7 -18.66 25.77 -6.02
C PRO A 7 -17.94 24.52 -6.53
N LEU A 8 -16.64 24.67 -6.75
CA LEU A 8 -15.76 23.61 -7.26
C LEU A 8 -15.13 22.86 -6.10
N ILE A 9 -15.14 21.53 -6.19
CA ILE A 9 -14.47 20.64 -5.25
C ILE A 9 -13.34 19.93 -5.97
N LEU A 10 -12.12 20.06 -5.45
CA LEU A 10 -10.95 19.36 -5.97
C LEU A 10 -10.79 18.00 -5.29
N LEU A 11 -10.94 16.92 -6.07
CA LEU A 11 -10.88 15.54 -5.56
C LEU A 11 -9.59 15.24 -4.79
N GLN A 12 -8.44 15.73 -5.27
CA GLN A 12 -7.13 15.50 -4.64
C GLN A 12 -7.00 16.19 -3.27
N ASN A 13 -7.73 17.28 -3.02
CA ASN A 13 -7.60 18.08 -1.79
C ASN A 13 -8.79 17.92 -0.84
N ILE A 14 -9.83 17.18 -1.25
CA ILE A 14 -11.12 17.12 -0.56
C ILE A 14 -11.03 16.61 0.89
N PHE A 15 -10.05 15.76 1.19
CA PHE A 15 -9.87 15.19 2.52
C PHE A 15 -9.30 16.19 3.54
N ASN A 16 -8.71 17.31 3.08
CA ASN A 16 -8.26 18.39 3.97
C ASN A 16 -9.39 19.37 4.32
N ASP A 17 -10.56 19.25 3.67
CA ASP A 17 -11.69 20.13 3.93
C ASP A 17 -12.47 19.64 5.15
N THR A 18 -12.38 20.40 6.25
CA THR A 18 -13.07 20.09 7.51
C THR A 18 -14.59 20.29 7.44
N GLY A 19 -15.10 20.90 6.37
CA GLY A 19 -16.54 21.01 6.09
C GLY A 19 -17.18 19.69 5.66
N PHE A 20 -16.38 18.69 5.28
CA PHE A 20 -16.88 17.38 4.84
C PHE A 20 -16.41 16.26 5.76
N THR A 21 -17.38 15.49 6.27
CA THR A 21 -17.07 14.25 7.00
C THR A 21 -17.03 13.08 6.05
N PHE A 22 -15.91 12.35 6.07
CA PHE A 22 -15.73 11.11 5.34
C PHE A 22 -15.82 9.92 6.27
N ARG A 23 -16.21 8.77 5.70
CA ARG A 23 -16.24 7.48 6.39
C ARG A 23 -15.80 6.37 5.45
N ILE A 24 -15.41 5.25 6.03
CA ILE A 24 -15.25 4.01 5.27
C ILE A 24 -16.62 3.37 5.08
N HIS A 25 -16.98 3.16 3.82
CA HIS A 25 -18.13 2.35 3.46
C HIS A 25 -17.79 0.86 3.45
N ASN A 26 -16.61 0.50 2.95
CA ASN A 26 -16.16 -0.88 2.88
C ASN A 26 -14.63 -0.98 2.77
N VAL A 27 -14.05 -2.02 3.39
CA VAL A 27 -12.69 -2.50 3.12
C VAL A 27 -12.79 -3.98 2.81
N LYS A 28 -12.21 -4.40 1.69
CA LYS A 28 -12.18 -5.82 1.30
C LYS A 28 -10.75 -6.25 1.04
N LEU A 29 -10.34 -7.30 1.72
CA LEU A 29 -9.05 -7.94 1.48
C LEU A 29 -9.17 -8.88 0.27
N ALA A 30 -8.30 -8.67 -0.73
CA ALA A 30 -8.23 -9.49 -1.92
C ALA A 30 -7.12 -10.54 -1.83
N GLN A 31 -6.04 -10.21 -1.13
CA GLN A 31 -4.91 -11.12 -0.90
C GLN A 31 -4.30 -10.85 0.49
N LEU A 32 -4.05 -11.94 1.21
CA LEU A 32 -3.31 -12.00 2.46
C LEU A 32 -2.40 -13.22 2.41
N THR A 33 -1.11 -12.99 2.15
CA THR A 33 -0.10 -14.05 2.13
C THR A 33 0.89 -13.78 3.23
N ILE A 34 1.12 -14.76 4.10
CA ILE A 34 2.05 -14.68 5.23
C ILE A 34 2.77 -16.02 5.30
N ASP A 35 3.85 -16.13 4.54
CA ASP A 35 4.65 -17.35 4.44
C ASP A 35 5.94 -17.19 5.26
N PHE A 36 6.46 -18.31 5.75
CA PHE A 36 7.68 -18.35 6.56
C PHE A 36 8.76 -19.16 5.87
N ASP A 37 10.00 -18.63 5.91
CA ASP A 37 11.21 -19.29 5.43
C ASP A 37 11.12 -19.76 3.96
N LEU A 38 10.50 -18.94 3.10
CA LEU A 38 10.52 -19.20 1.66
C LEU A 38 11.94 -19.00 1.10
N PRO A 39 12.33 -19.74 0.04
CA PRO A 39 13.62 -19.56 -0.59
C PRO A 39 13.87 -18.11 -1.03
N GLN A 40 15.03 -17.58 -0.65
CA GLN A 40 15.53 -16.27 -1.06
C GLN A 40 16.84 -16.42 -1.81
N MET A 41 17.22 -15.41 -2.60
CA MET A 41 18.53 -15.39 -3.24
C MET A 41 19.62 -15.51 -2.17
N PHE A 42 20.64 -16.33 -2.41
CA PHE A 42 21.79 -16.47 -1.50
C PHE A 42 22.35 -15.12 -1.03
N LEU A 43 22.42 -14.13 -1.93
CA LEU A 43 22.87 -12.79 -1.59
C LEU A 43 22.08 -12.17 -0.43
N ALA A 44 20.76 -12.35 -0.41
CA ALA A 44 19.90 -11.80 0.65
C ALA A 44 20.21 -12.43 2.01
N HIS A 45 20.58 -13.71 2.05
CA HIS A 45 21.04 -14.39 3.26
C HIS A 45 22.41 -13.89 3.69
N TYR A 46 23.34 -13.73 2.74
CA TYR A 46 24.68 -13.23 2.99
C TYR A 46 24.67 -11.79 3.52
N ASP A 47 23.83 -10.93 2.97
CA ASP A 47 23.72 -9.51 3.36
C ASP A 47 23.23 -9.34 4.81
N GLN A 48 22.54 -10.33 5.38
CA GLN A 48 22.10 -10.33 6.78
C GLN A 48 23.20 -10.70 7.77
N LEU A 49 24.29 -11.31 7.31
CA LEU A 49 25.39 -11.68 8.20
C LEU A 49 26.01 -10.42 8.82
N ALA A 50 26.43 -10.54 10.07
CA ALA A 50 27.22 -9.50 10.74
C ALA A 50 28.53 -9.25 9.96
N ASP A 51 29.04 -8.03 10.01
CA ASP A 51 30.22 -7.64 9.22
C ASP A 51 31.46 -8.44 9.61
N GLU A 52 31.58 -8.89 10.87
CA GLU A 52 32.66 -9.77 11.31
C GLU A 52 32.59 -11.15 10.64
N LEU A 53 31.37 -11.67 10.41
CA LEU A 53 31.18 -12.94 9.69
C LEU A 53 31.48 -12.77 8.20
N LYS A 54 31.04 -11.67 7.58
CA LYS A 54 31.37 -11.34 6.19
C LYS A 54 32.87 -11.16 5.98
N ALA A 55 33.58 -10.59 6.94
CA ALA A 55 35.04 -10.46 6.90
C ALA A 55 35.75 -11.83 6.99
N ARG A 56 35.20 -12.76 7.77
CA ARG A 56 35.73 -14.14 7.92
C ARG A 56 35.37 -15.04 6.74
N ILE A 57 34.23 -14.81 6.11
CA ILE A 57 33.68 -15.61 5.00
C ILE A 57 33.40 -14.67 3.81
N PRO A 58 34.44 -14.10 3.17
CA PRO A 58 34.23 -13.18 2.06
C PRO A 58 33.57 -13.89 0.86
N LEU A 59 32.88 -13.13 0.01
CA LEU A 59 32.28 -13.63 -1.24
C LEU A 59 33.37 -14.08 -2.24
N THR A 60 33.84 -15.32 -2.09
CA THR A 60 34.79 -15.94 -3.01
C THR A 60 34.16 -16.18 -4.40
N PRO A 61 34.96 -16.36 -5.47
CA PRO A 61 34.43 -16.72 -6.79
C PRO A 61 33.53 -17.96 -6.79
N GLN A 62 33.71 -18.89 -5.85
CA GLN A 62 32.83 -20.05 -5.70
C GLN A 62 31.46 -19.66 -5.13
N LEU A 63 31.42 -18.84 -4.08
CA LEU A 63 30.16 -18.37 -3.49
C LEU A 63 29.41 -17.41 -4.43
N LEU A 64 30.13 -16.58 -5.19
CA LEU A 64 29.53 -15.66 -6.16
C LEU A 64 28.73 -16.40 -7.26
N LYS A 65 29.08 -17.64 -7.60
CA LYS A 65 28.29 -18.46 -8.54
C LYS A 65 26.88 -18.74 -8.02
N HIS A 66 26.68 -18.72 -6.71
CA HIS A 66 25.40 -18.99 -6.06
C HIS A 66 24.60 -17.73 -5.75
N MET A 67 25.12 -16.53 -6.02
CA MET A 67 24.54 -15.25 -5.59
C MET A 67 23.04 -15.09 -5.91
N ASN A 68 22.62 -15.55 -7.09
CA ASN A 68 21.22 -15.51 -7.57
C ASN A 68 20.51 -16.87 -7.48
N THR A 69 21.04 -17.82 -6.70
CA THR A 69 20.39 -19.12 -6.47
C THR A 69 19.40 -18.97 -5.31
N PRO A 70 18.10 -19.26 -5.51
CA PRO A 70 17.14 -19.30 -4.42
C PRO A 70 17.43 -20.49 -3.50
N MET A 71 17.48 -20.25 -2.20
CA MET A 71 17.67 -21.27 -1.16
C MET A 71 17.07 -20.84 0.17
N THR A 72 16.81 -21.78 1.08
CA THR A 72 16.35 -21.50 2.45
C THR A 72 17.50 -20.99 3.33
N ALA A 73 17.18 -20.48 4.52
CA ALA A 73 18.22 -20.09 5.48
C ALA A 73 19.13 -21.28 5.84
N ASP A 74 18.56 -22.46 6.07
CA ASP A 74 19.30 -23.67 6.44
C ASP A 74 20.23 -24.15 5.29
N GLU A 75 19.83 -23.96 4.04
CA GLU A 75 20.67 -24.25 2.87
C GLU A 75 21.83 -23.26 2.73
N ALA A 76 21.57 -21.97 2.97
CA ALA A 76 22.61 -20.94 2.97
C ALA A 76 23.63 -21.15 4.10
N GLU A 77 23.18 -21.54 5.30
CA GLU A 77 24.04 -21.91 6.42
C GLU A 77 24.99 -23.04 6.05
N LYS A 78 24.47 -24.10 5.43
CA LYS A 78 25.27 -25.23 4.94
C LYS A 78 26.30 -24.79 3.90
N LEU A 79 25.90 -23.94 2.96
CA LEU A 79 26.80 -23.42 1.92
C LEU A 79 27.93 -22.55 2.52
N LEU A 80 27.64 -21.81 3.59
CA LEU A 80 28.59 -20.94 4.29
C LEU A 80 29.40 -21.67 5.38
N GLY A 81 29.06 -22.92 5.71
CA GLY A 81 29.68 -23.66 6.81
C GLY A 81 29.35 -23.07 8.19
N LEU A 82 28.18 -22.45 8.34
CA LEU A 82 27.71 -21.84 9.58
C LEU A 82 26.95 -22.84 10.45
N PRO A 83 26.95 -22.66 11.79
CA PRO A 83 26.07 -23.41 12.68
C PRO A 83 24.58 -23.23 12.31
N HIS A 84 23.75 -24.20 12.69
CA HIS A 84 22.32 -24.10 12.49
C HIS A 84 21.73 -22.89 13.23
N ALA A 85 20.76 -22.21 12.59
CA ALA A 85 20.08 -21.01 13.09
C ALA A 85 21.01 -19.79 13.25
N SER A 86 22.11 -19.74 12.50
CA SER A 86 22.96 -18.54 12.37
C SER A 86 22.36 -17.49 11.43
N ILE A 87 21.47 -17.89 10.52
CA ILE A 87 20.76 -17.00 9.60
C ILE A 87 19.29 -16.94 10.00
N ALA A 88 18.77 -15.73 10.16
CA ALA A 88 17.38 -15.54 10.56
C ALA A 88 16.43 -15.98 9.42
N LYS A 89 15.40 -16.74 9.79
CA LYS A 89 14.33 -17.11 8.86
C LYS A 89 13.38 -15.93 8.68
N ALA A 90 12.99 -15.68 7.43
CA ALA A 90 12.19 -14.51 7.08
C ALA A 90 10.70 -14.82 6.98
N TRP A 91 9.88 -13.82 7.30
CA TRP A 91 8.48 -13.76 6.89
C TRP A 91 8.36 -13.08 5.53
N HIS A 92 7.44 -13.58 4.71
CA HIS A 92 7.08 -13.05 3.41
C HIS A 92 5.62 -12.62 3.44
N ILE A 93 5.40 -11.30 3.55
CA ILE A 93 4.06 -10.73 3.80
C ILE A 93 3.59 -9.94 2.58
N LYS A 94 2.44 -10.33 2.02
CA LYS A 94 1.75 -9.59 0.97
C LYS A 94 0.31 -9.30 1.35
N LEU A 95 -0.04 -8.02 1.25
CA LEU A 95 -1.36 -7.49 1.54
C LEU A 95 -1.86 -6.75 0.31
N LYS A 96 -3.08 -7.06 -0.13
CA LYS A 96 -3.76 -6.31 -1.19
C LYS A 96 -5.25 -6.29 -0.93
N GLY A 97 -5.89 -5.15 -1.16
CA GLY A 97 -7.34 -5.03 -1.03
C GLY A 97 -7.89 -3.80 -1.73
N THR A 98 -9.15 -3.53 -1.44
CA THR A 98 -9.88 -2.36 -1.92
C THR A 98 -10.54 -1.65 -0.75
N ALA A 99 -10.64 -0.33 -0.83
CA ALA A 99 -11.38 0.50 0.11
C ALA A 99 -12.37 1.40 -0.64
N VAL A 100 -13.55 1.59 -0.07
CA VAL A 100 -14.56 2.55 -0.53
C VAL A 100 -14.70 3.62 0.54
N ILE A 101 -14.27 4.84 0.20
CA ILE A 101 -14.36 6.02 1.04
C ILE A 101 -15.58 6.81 0.61
N ALA A 102 -16.46 7.19 1.53
CA ALA A 102 -17.72 7.86 1.20
C ALA A 102 -17.87 9.19 1.96
N CYS A 103 -18.50 10.17 1.30
CA CYS A 103 -18.99 11.40 1.91
C CYS A 103 -20.46 11.58 1.55
N ASP A 104 -21.34 11.43 2.54
CA ASP A 104 -22.79 11.47 2.32
C ASP A 104 -23.26 12.88 1.95
N ALA A 105 -22.66 13.93 2.55
CA ALA A 105 -22.96 15.33 2.25
C ALA A 105 -22.75 15.69 0.76
N LEU A 106 -21.80 15.01 0.10
CA LEU A 106 -21.50 15.20 -1.32
C LEU A 106 -22.04 14.07 -2.20
N SER A 107 -22.77 13.11 -1.62
CA SER A 107 -23.18 11.88 -2.32
C SER A 107 -22.03 11.31 -3.17
N LEU A 108 -20.84 11.28 -2.56
CA LEU A 108 -19.55 10.96 -3.17
C LEU A 108 -19.05 9.63 -2.62
N ALA A 109 -18.56 8.75 -3.49
CA ALA A 109 -17.82 7.57 -3.10
C ALA A 109 -16.58 7.39 -3.99
N ILE A 110 -15.45 7.09 -3.35
CA ILE A 110 -14.14 6.89 -3.96
C ILE A 110 -13.73 5.44 -3.68
N HIS A 111 -13.70 4.63 -4.72
CA HIS A 111 -13.26 3.23 -4.66
C HIS A 111 -11.82 3.12 -5.15
N THR A 112 -10.94 2.70 -4.26
CA THR A 112 -9.49 2.64 -4.46
C THR A 112 -8.94 1.26 -4.08
N HIS A 113 -7.72 0.95 -4.51
CA HIS A 113 -7.00 -0.26 -4.14
C HIS A 113 -5.83 0.09 -3.23
N PHE A 114 -5.45 -0.82 -2.34
CA PHE A 114 -4.27 -0.67 -1.50
C PHE A 114 -3.39 -1.93 -1.52
N THR A 115 -2.10 -1.74 -1.24
CA THR A 115 -1.13 -2.82 -1.00
C THR A 115 -0.04 -2.37 -0.03
N ASN A 116 0.63 -3.28 0.66
CA ASN A 116 1.79 -2.94 1.49
C ASN A 116 3.08 -2.75 0.67
N THR A 117 3.20 -3.42 -0.48
CA THR A 117 4.40 -3.38 -1.31
C THR A 117 4.07 -3.61 -2.79
N ALA A 118 4.88 -3.06 -3.71
CA ALA A 118 4.79 -3.38 -5.13
C ALA A 118 5.41 -4.76 -5.47
N LYS A 119 6.24 -5.30 -4.57
CA LYS A 119 6.87 -6.61 -4.73
C LYS A 119 5.85 -7.75 -4.58
N PRO A 120 6.19 -8.98 -5.00
CA PRO A 120 5.36 -10.16 -4.74
C PRO A 120 5.05 -10.37 -3.26
N ALA A 121 6.05 -10.13 -2.38
CA ALA A 121 5.90 -10.08 -0.93
C ALA A 121 6.98 -9.15 -0.33
N GLN A 122 6.70 -8.62 0.85
CA GLN A 122 7.66 -7.91 1.68
C GLN A 122 8.36 -8.92 2.58
N VAL A 123 9.69 -8.94 2.50
CA VAL A 123 10.53 -9.77 3.39
C VAL A 123 10.75 -9.00 4.69
N ALA A 124 10.52 -9.65 5.83
CA ALA A 124 10.71 -9.06 7.14
C ALA A 124 11.14 -10.09 8.19
N TYR A 125 11.81 -9.63 9.24
CA TYR A 125 12.41 -10.46 10.29
C TYR A 125 11.87 -10.03 11.65
N GLY A 126 11.55 -11.00 12.51
CA GLY A 126 11.00 -10.76 13.84
C GLY A 126 9.72 -11.52 14.12
N ASP A 127 8.98 -11.04 15.12
CA ASP A 127 7.72 -11.64 15.54
C ASP A 127 6.61 -11.50 14.48
N LYS A 128 5.93 -12.60 14.17
CA LYS A 128 4.90 -12.67 13.13
C LYS A 128 3.83 -11.60 13.30
N GLN A 129 3.25 -11.49 14.51
CA GLN A 129 2.10 -10.62 14.73
C GLN A 129 2.49 -9.14 14.64
N THR A 130 3.67 -8.81 15.18
CA THR A 130 4.27 -7.48 15.07
C THR A 130 4.51 -7.09 13.62
N LEU A 131 5.05 -8.02 12.82
CA LEU A 131 5.32 -7.78 11.40
C LEU A 131 4.05 -7.59 10.58
N ILE A 132 3.00 -8.38 10.84
CA ILE A 132 1.70 -8.19 10.17
C ILE A 132 1.14 -6.79 10.44
N TYR A 133 1.18 -6.34 11.69
CA TYR A 133 0.73 -5.00 12.05
C TYR A 133 1.54 -3.91 11.34
N GLN A 134 2.86 -4.04 11.33
CA GLN A 134 3.75 -3.10 10.65
C GLN A 134 3.48 -3.05 9.13
N GLU A 135 3.31 -4.20 8.49
CA GLU A 135 3.02 -4.28 7.06
C GLU A 135 1.61 -3.77 6.73
N ALA A 136 0.63 -4.00 7.61
CA ALA A 136 -0.68 -3.39 7.49
C ALA A 136 -0.58 -1.87 7.53
N ALA A 137 0.14 -1.30 8.50
CA ALA A 137 0.37 0.13 8.62
C ALA A 137 1.18 0.73 7.45
N ARG A 138 1.89 -0.10 6.67
CA ARG A 138 2.63 0.30 5.45
C ARG A 138 1.76 0.35 4.19
N TRP A 139 0.44 0.18 4.29
CA TRP A 139 -0.46 0.27 3.14
C TRP A 139 -0.22 1.54 2.30
N GLN A 140 -0.37 1.41 0.99
CA GLN A 140 -0.34 2.50 0.03
C GLN A 140 -1.47 2.31 -0.98
N MET A 141 -2.16 3.39 -1.31
CA MET A 141 -3.14 3.42 -2.39
C MET A 141 -2.44 3.26 -3.75
N THR A 142 -3.05 2.49 -4.64
CA THR A 142 -2.47 2.15 -5.93
C THR A 142 -3.53 1.85 -6.98
N GLY A 143 -3.13 1.86 -8.24
CA GLY A 143 -3.94 1.41 -9.36
C GLY A 143 -5.11 2.34 -9.67
N ASN A 144 -6.23 1.74 -10.08
CA ASN A 144 -7.39 2.47 -10.57
C ASN A 144 -8.18 3.08 -9.42
N VAL A 145 -8.66 4.30 -9.65
CA VAL A 145 -9.64 4.97 -8.80
C VAL A 145 -10.96 5.06 -9.55
N ASN A 146 -12.04 4.60 -8.92
CA ASN A 146 -13.39 4.78 -9.42
C ASN A 146 -14.14 5.76 -8.53
N VAL A 147 -14.83 6.73 -9.14
CA VAL A 147 -15.55 7.78 -8.44
C VAL A 147 -17.02 7.72 -8.79
N LEU A 148 -17.88 7.71 -7.78
CA LEU A 148 -19.31 7.94 -7.88
C LEU A 148 -19.57 9.31 -7.29
N PHE A 149 -20.19 10.20 -8.06
CA PHE A 149 -20.54 11.54 -7.61
C PHE A 149 -21.94 11.86 -8.11
N LYS A 150 -22.89 12.09 -7.18
CA LYS A 150 -24.31 12.33 -7.51
C LYS A 150 -24.77 13.76 -7.22
N HIS A 151 -23.93 14.59 -6.62
CA HIS A 151 -24.37 15.90 -6.15
C HIS A 151 -24.52 16.89 -7.30
N THR A 152 -25.65 17.62 -7.33
CA THR A 152 -25.95 18.54 -8.42
C THR A 152 -25.51 19.97 -8.15
N ASN A 153 -25.26 20.36 -6.90
CA ASN A 153 -24.94 21.75 -6.55
C ASN A 153 -23.43 22.05 -6.48
N TYR A 154 -22.58 21.03 -6.65
CA TYR A 154 -21.12 21.18 -6.70
C TYR A 154 -20.63 20.63 -8.03
N ASP A 155 -19.52 21.17 -8.53
CA ASP A 155 -18.75 20.54 -9.60
C ASP A 155 -17.54 19.85 -8.98
N LEU A 156 -17.36 18.57 -9.28
CA LEU A 156 -16.21 17.80 -8.81
C LEU A 156 -15.16 17.80 -9.92
N VAL A 157 -13.94 18.21 -9.58
CA VAL A 157 -12.84 18.31 -10.53
C VAL A 157 -11.66 17.49 -10.01
N SER A 158 -10.95 16.85 -10.92
CA SER A 158 -9.63 16.29 -10.66
C SER A 158 -8.59 17.02 -11.48
N ILE A 159 -7.47 17.34 -10.84
CA ILE A 159 -6.27 17.84 -11.50
C ILE A 159 -5.21 16.76 -11.39
N ASP A 160 -4.58 16.39 -12.50
CA ASP A 160 -3.49 15.41 -12.49
C ASP A 160 -2.13 16.05 -12.17
N LEU A 161 -1.04 15.27 -12.21
CA LEU A 161 0.30 15.76 -11.88
C LEU A 161 0.92 16.66 -12.98
N GLU A 162 0.26 16.77 -14.14
CA GLU A 162 0.65 17.62 -15.26
C GLU A 162 -0.32 18.81 -15.41
N ASP A 163 -1.10 19.10 -14.37
CA ASP A 163 -2.12 20.16 -14.32
C ASP A 163 -3.26 19.99 -15.35
N ASN A 164 -3.46 18.79 -15.90
CA ASN A 164 -4.63 18.53 -16.74
C ASN A 164 -5.89 18.45 -15.89
N ILE A 165 -6.96 19.09 -16.35
CA ILE A 165 -8.22 19.22 -15.63
C ILE A 165 -9.24 18.22 -16.18
N LEU A 166 -9.81 17.41 -15.29
CA LEU A 166 -10.95 16.55 -15.56
C LEU A 166 -12.14 16.99 -14.71
N THR A 167 -13.17 17.52 -15.36
CA THR A 167 -14.46 17.82 -14.71
C THR A 167 -15.33 16.58 -14.70
N MET A 168 -15.83 16.20 -13.52
CA MET A 168 -16.75 15.10 -13.31
C MET A 168 -18.16 15.65 -13.08
N HIS A 169 -19.10 15.20 -13.90
CA HIS A 169 -20.51 15.55 -13.76
C HIS A 169 -21.24 14.55 -12.87
N ALA A 170 -22.33 15.01 -12.24
CA ALA A 170 -23.19 14.18 -11.41
C ALA A 170 -23.77 13.01 -12.22
N GLN A 171 -23.72 11.81 -11.66
CA GLN A 171 -24.14 10.59 -12.35
C GLN A 171 -24.51 9.44 -11.39
N GLY A 172 -25.29 8.49 -11.89
CA GLY A 172 -25.83 7.39 -11.09
C GLY A 172 -24.84 6.28 -10.69
N GLY A 173 -23.68 6.19 -11.35
CA GLY A 173 -22.73 5.08 -11.22
C GLY A 173 -21.28 5.51 -11.01
N TYR A 174 -20.39 4.52 -10.89
CA TYR A 174 -18.95 4.74 -10.81
C TYR A 174 -18.36 5.01 -12.19
N ILE A 175 -17.56 6.07 -12.32
CA ILE A 175 -16.63 6.28 -13.43
C ILE A 175 -15.23 5.91 -12.98
N ARG A 176 -14.51 5.17 -13.83
CA ARG A 176 -13.07 4.99 -13.68
C ARG A 176 -12.35 6.26 -14.12
N LEU A 177 -11.52 6.83 -13.25
CA LEU A 177 -10.67 7.96 -13.62
C LEU A 177 -9.63 7.52 -14.66
N PRO A 178 -9.21 8.41 -15.58
CA PRO A 178 -8.02 8.19 -16.40
C PRO A 178 -6.79 7.89 -15.52
N ASN A 179 -5.77 7.25 -16.09
CA ASN A 179 -4.62 6.78 -15.32
C ASN A 179 -3.85 7.93 -14.64
N SER A 180 -3.66 9.08 -15.30
CA SER A 180 -2.96 10.23 -14.72
C SER A 180 -3.72 10.80 -13.51
N HIS A 181 -5.04 10.92 -13.62
CA HIS A 181 -5.91 11.36 -12.54
C HIS A 181 -5.99 10.34 -11.39
N SER A 182 -6.06 9.03 -11.68
CA SER A 182 -5.97 7.97 -10.67
C SER A 182 -4.66 8.05 -9.90
N LEU A 183 -3.54 8.25 -10.61
CA LEU A 183 -2.23 8.43 -10.00
C LEU A 183 -2.21 9.67 -9.09
N ALA A 184 -2.73 10.81 -9.56
CA ALA A 184 -2.81 12.01 -8.74
C ALA A 184 -3.68 11.83 -7.49
N THR A 185 -4.84 11.17 -7.59
CA THR A 185 -5.68 10.88 -6.41
C THR A 185 -4.99 9.95 -5.42
N THR A 186 -4.41 8.85 -5.89
CA THR A 186 -3.71 7.90 -5.01
C THR A 186 -2.47 8.54 -4.38
N HIS A 187 -1.73 9.35 -5.13
CA HIS A 187 -0.62 10.15 -4.62
C HIS A 187 -1.08 11.10 -3.51
N ALA A 188 -2.18 11.84 -3.70
CA ALA A 188 -2.70 12.75 -2.70
C ALA A 188 -3.06 12.03 -1.38
N ILE A 189 -3.76 10.89 -1.45
CA ILE A 189 -4.10 10.08 -0.27
C ILE A 189 -2.84 9.55 0.42
N ASN A 190 -1.87 9.06 -0.34
CA ASN A 190 -0.61 8.56 0.21
C ASN A 190 0.21 9.68 0.86
N THR A 191 0.22 10.88 0.28
CA THR A 191 0.87 12.06 0.87
C THR A 191 0.20 12.41 2.19
N LEU A 192 -1.13 12.46 2.25
CA LEU A 192 -1.87 12.71 3.49
C LEU A 192 -1.54 11.71 4.59
N LYS A 193 -1.40 10.43 4.26
CA LYS A 193 -0.98 9.39 5.21
C LYS A 193 0.32 9.76 5.95
N HIS A 194 1.22 10.48 5.28
CA HIS A 194 2.52 10.87 5.82
C HIS A 194 2.54 12.29 6.40
N THR A 195 1.72 13.21 5.90
CA THR A 195 1.78 14.63 6.28
C THR A 195 0.64 15.09 7.18
N ASN A 196 -0.51 14.42 7.12
CA ASN A 196 -1.72 14.74 7.88
C ASN A 196 -2.58 13.48 8.06
N LEU A 197 -2.12 12.57 8.91
CA LEU A 197 -2.80 11.29 9.11
C LEU A 197 -4.22 11.48 9.66
N ASP A 198 -4.46 12.51 10.47
CA ASP A 198 -5.77 12.80 11.07
C ASP A 198 -6.87 12.98 10.02
N ALA A 199 -6.55 13.59 8.87
CA ALA A 199 -7.49 13.77 7.76
C ALA A 199 -7.98 12.45 7.14
N ILE A 200 -7.22 11.36 7.32
CA ILE A 200 -7.55 10.03 6.79
C ILE A 200 -7.42 8.92 7.84
N GLY A 201 -7.46 9.27 9.14
CA GLY A 201 -7.26 8.31 10.24
C GLY A 201 -8.27 7.18 10.20
N TYR A 202 -9.53 7.51 9.91
CA TYR A 202 -10.62 6.53 9.71
C TYR A 202 -10.31 5.47 8.62
N LEU A 203 -9.56 5.84 7.57
CA LEU A 203 -9.16 4.93 6.51
C LEU A 203 -8.00 4.05 6.96
N ASN A 204 -7.02 4.66 7.62
CA ASN A 204 -5.87 3.94 8.17
C ASN A 204 -6.33 2.85 9.15
N ASP A 205 -7.18 3.22 10.09
CA ASP A 205 -7.65 2.33 11.15
C ASP A 205 -8.49 1.20 10.58
N ALA A 206 -9.41 1.49 9.66
CA ALA A 206 -10.23 0.47 9.01
C ALA A 206 -9.40 -0.55 8.22
N ILE A 207 -8.34 -0.12 7.54
CA ILE A 207 -7.44 -1.04 6.82
C ILE A 207 -6.68 -1.94 7.80
N ILE A 208 -6.08 -1.34 8.83
CA ILE A 208 -5.32 -2.09 9.85
C ILE A 208 -6.22 -3.07 10.59
N GLU A 209 -7.41 -2.64 11.01
CA GLU A 209 -8.39 -3.49 11.68
C GLU A 209 -8.82 -4.66 10.79
N THR A 210 -9.13 -4.40 9.52
CA THR A 210 -9.52 -5.47 8.57
C THR A 210 -8.43 -6.52 8.41
N ILE A 211 -7.16 -6.10 8.28
CA ILE A 211 -6.03 -7.02 8.11
C ILE A 211 -5.76 -7.81 9.38
N THR A 212 -5.76 -7.15 10.53
CA THR A 212 -5.46 -7.79 11.83
C THR A 212 -6.59 -8.70 12.30
N ALA A 213 -7.85 -8.37 11.98
CA ALA A 213 -9.00 -9.24 12.25
C ALA A 213 -8.96 -10.52 11.40
N ALA A 214 -8.46 -10.45 10.16
CA ALA A 214 -8.28 -11.61 9.29
C ALA A 214 -7.19 -12.60 9.76
N GLN A 215 -6.55 -12.34 10.89
CA GLN A 215 -5.53 -13.21 11.51
C GLN A 215 -5.99 -13.85 12.84
N ARG A 216 -7.19 -13.49 13.32
CA ARG A 216 -7.81 -14.12 14.49
C ARG A 216 -8.56 -15.38 14.08
#